data_AF-A0A1F8R9E1-F1
#
_entry.id   AF-A0A1F8R9E1-F1
#
_cell.length_a   1.000
_cell.length_b   1.000
_cell.length_c   1.000
_cell.angle_alpha   90.00
_cell.angle_beta   90.00
_cell.angle_gamma   90.00
#
_symmetry.space_group_name_H-M   'P 1'
#
loop_
_entity.id
_entity.type
_entity.pdbx_description
1 polymer ?
#
loop_
_entity_poly.entity_id
_entity_poly.type
_entity_poly.pdbx_seq_one_letter_code
_entity_poly.pdbx_strand_id
1 'polypeptide(L)'
;MTHLKRAGAILVILLVAIFVVPRVIPIPEKLVSFGFHRSNADTNRQLWAAQPMQYANTSVCNDCHQDKYSAWSQADHRTVSCETCHAASNAHLEGKKMPALPASRELCGTCHATLISRPANFPQIDMDKHGGQAECTTCHDPHDPRKGMPPRLPHSMEGRENCQTCHNPGEPLARIPPRVPHTLEGRSNCTSCHGQTEAKQTALPRIPHSLEGRDNCLLCHNTSAIKPFPNNHAGRTTDTCLSCHQPA
;
A
#
# COMPACT_ATOMS: atom_id res chain seq x y z
N MET A 1 -56.81 48.58 -18.96
CA MET A 1 -56.63 48.44 -17.49
C MET A 1 -57.18 47.13 -16.91
N THR A 2 -58.17 46.50 -17.53
CA THR A 2 -58.79 45.24 -17.06
C THR A 2 -57.85 44.03 -17.10
N HIS A 3 -56.99 43.93 -18.11
CA HIS A 3 -56.04 42.81 -18.24
C HIS A 3 -54.92 42.84 -17.20
N LEU A 4 -54.40 44.03 -16.84
CA LEU A 4 -53.38 44.18 -15.80
C LEU A 4 -53.91 43.78 -14.41
N LYS A 5 -55.16 44.13 -14.10
CA LYS A 5 -55.82 43.73 -12.84
C LYS A 5 -56.03 42.21 -12.76
N ARG A 6 -56.40 41.56 -13.88
CA ARG A 6 -56.53 40.10 -13.96
C ARG A 6 -55.19 39.39 -13.80
N ALA A 7 -54.14 39.88 -14.46
CA ALA A 7 -52.79 39.33 -14.32
C ALA A 7 -52.27 39.47 -12.88
N GLY A 8 -52.49 40.63 -12.24
CA GLY A 8 -52.14 40.83 -10.83
C GLY A 8 -52.89 39.91 -9.87
N ALA A 9 -54.19 39.70 -10.08
CA ALA A 9 -54.97 38.77 -9.26
C ALA A 9 -54.50 37.32 -9.39
N ILE A 10 -54.17 36.87 -10.61
CA ILE A 10 -53.63 35.53 -10.85
C ILE A 10 -52.27 35.35 -10.16
N LEU A 11 -51.39 36.36 -10.24
CA LEU A 11 -50.09 36.34 -9.56
C LEU A 11 -50.25 36.23 -8.03
N VAL A 12 -51.15 37.01 -7.43
CA VAL A 12 -51.41 36.94 -5.98
C VAL A 12 -51.95 35.58 -5.58
N ILE A 13 -52.89 35.01 -6.34
CA ILE A 13 -53.42 33.66 -6.09
C ILE A 13 -52.31 32.60 -6.17
N LEU A 14 -51.42 32.69 -7.17
CA LEU A 14 -50.27 31.79 -7.30
C LEU A 14 -49.30 31.93 -6.13
N LEU A 15 -49.00 33.15 -5.69
CA LEU A 15 -48.13 33.39 -4.55
C LEU A 15 -48.75 32.85 -3.24
N VAL A 16 -50.05 33.04 -3.02
CA VAL A 16 -50.75 32.46 -1.87
C VAL A 16 -50.75 30.92 -1.95
N ALA A 17 -50.98 30.34 -3.12
CA ALA A 17 -50.94 28.89 -3.32
C ALA A 17 -49.53 28.31 -3.09
N ILE A 18 -48.47 29.01 -3.46
CA ILE A 18 -47.08 28.52 -3.29
C ILE A 18 -46.58 28.71 -1.86
N PHE A 19 -46.88 29.85 -1.22
CA PHE A 19 -46.28 30.21 0.06
C PHE A 19 -47.17 29.95 1.28
N VAL A 20 -48.49 30.00 1.15
CA VAL A 20 -49.42 29.85 2.29
C VAL A 20 -49.94 28.42 2.36
N VAL A 21 -50.41 27.84 1.26
CA VAL A 21 -51.01 26.49 1.25
C VAL A 21 -50.10 25.41 1.84
N PRO A 22 -48.79 25.33 1.55
CA PRO A 22 -47.91 24.32 2.16
C PRO A 22 -47.70 24.49 3.67
N ARG A 23 -48.06 25.66 4.25
CA ARG A 23 -47.93 25.94 5.68
C ARG A 23 -49.20 25.62 6.47
N VAL A 24 -50.37 25.63 5.84
CA VAL A 24 -51.66 25.33 6.49
C VAL A 24 -52.20 23.94 6.14
N ILE A 25 -51.84 23.38 4.99
CA ILE A 25 -52.17 21.99 4.64
C ILE A 25 -50.97 21.12 4.98
N PRO A 26 -51.09 20.15 5.91
CA PRO A 26 -50.01 19.21 6.18
C PRO A 26 -49.69 18.44 4.90
N ILE A 27 -48.42 18.48 4.49
CA ILE A 27 -47.94 17.73 3.32
C ILE A 27 -48.19 16.25 3.61
N PRO A 28 -48.90 15.52 2.73
CA PRO A 28 -49.13 14.09 2.89
C PRO A 28 -47.81 13.37 3.15
N GLU A 29 -47.76 12.48 4.14
CA GLU A 29 -46.54 11.72 4.48
C GLU A 29 -45.91 11.05 3.26
N LYS A 30 -46.73 10.63 2.28
CA LYS A 30 -46.26 10.04 1.03
C LYS A 30 -45.34 10.99 0.25
N LEU A 31 -45.62 12.29 0.20
CA LEU A 31 -44.80 13.30 -0.48
C LEU A 31 -43.52 13.63 0.29
N VAL A 32 -43.54 13.58 1.62
CA VAL A 32 -42.33 13.72 2.47
C VAL A 32 -41.45 12.47 2.36
N SER A 33 -42.06 11.29 2.24
CA SER A 33 -41.36 10.00 2.12
C SER A 33 -40.74 9.75 0.74
N PHE A 34 -41.03 10.58 -0.26
CA PHE A 34 -40.26 10.61 -1.51
C PHE A 34 -38.85 11.24 -1.31
N GLY A 35 -38.55 11.75 -0.11
CA GLY A 35 -37.20 12.01 0.38
C GLY A 35 -36.58 10.79 1.07
N PHE A 36 -36.25 9.76 0.29
CA PHE A 36 -35.28 8.68 0.57
C PHE A 36 -35.33 7.85 1.87
N HIS A 37 -36.21 8.11 2.85
CA HIS A 37 -36.32 7.28 4.07
C HIS A 37 -37.76 6.91 4.40
N ARG A 38 -37.98 5.63 4.70
CA ARG A 38 -39.29 5.04 5.00
C ARG A 38 -39.73 5.45 6.41
N SER A 39 -40.96 5.95 6.56
CA SER A 39 -41.47 6.56 7.80
C SER A 39 -41.81 5.56 8.92
N ASN A 40 -42.10 4.29 8.60
CA ASN A 40 -42.38 3.26 9.60
C ASN A 40 -41.10 2.51 9.98
N ALA A 41 -40.57 2.78 11.17
CA ALA A 41 -39.35 2.17 11.69
C ALA A 41 -39.46 0.65 11.86
N ASP A 42 -40.61 0.10 12.24
CA ASP A 42 -40.81 -1.34 12.46
C ASP A 42 -40.86 -2.10 11.15
N THR A 43 -41.65 -1.61 10.20
CA THR A 43 -41.68 -2.17 8.85
C THR A 43 -40.32 -2.06 8.19
N ASN A 44 -39.61 -0.94 8.36
CA ASN A 44 -38.26 -0.79 7.85
C ASN A 44 -37.31 -1.84 8.46
N ARG A 45 -37.29 -1.97 9.80
CA ARG A 45 -36.47 -2.98 10.50
C ARG A 45 -36.74 -4.40 10.02
N GLN A 46 -38.01 -4.78 9.89
CA GLN A 46 -38.38 -6.11 9.40
C GLN A 46 -37.91 -6.35 7.96
N LEU A 47 -38.02 -5.34 7.09
CA LEU A 47 -37.57 -5.45 5.70
C LEU A 47 -36.04 -5.56 5.57
N TRP A 48 -35.28 -4.86 6.42
CA TRP A 48 -33.82 -5.01 6.50
C TRP A 48 -33.42 -6.37 7.07
N ALA A 49 -34.10 -6.85 8.12
CA ALA A 49 -33.85 -8.16 8.71
C ALA A 49 -34.18 -9.31 7.75
N ALA A 50 -35.09 -9.11 6.80
CA ALA A 50 -35.43 -10.07 5.77
C ALA A 50 -34.42 -10.12 4.60
N GLN A 51 -33.44 -9.21 4.54
CA GLN A 51 -32.41 -9.25 3.49
C GLN A 51 -31.44 -10.43 3.73
N PRO A 52 -31.03 -11.15 2.68
CA PRO A 52 -30.08 -12.25 2.82
C PRO A 52 -28.69 -11.72 3.20
N MET A 53 -28.05 -12.32 4.20
CA MET A 53 -26.67 -11.97 4.57
C MET A 53 -25.73 -12.24 3.39
N GLN A 54 -24.95 -11.23 3.01
CA GLN A 54 -23.95 -11.33 1.93
C GLN A 54 -22.52 -11.38 2.48
N TYR A 55 -22.29 -10.78 3.64
CA TYR A 55 -20.97 -10.58 4.22
C TYR A 55 -20.70 -11.60 5.34
N ALA A 56 -19.50 -12.17 5.31
CA ALA A 56 -18.93 -13.09 6.28
C ALA A 56 -17.96 -12.32 7.18
N ASN A 57 -18.31 -12.15 8.46
CA ASN A 57 -17.44 -11.52 9.47
C ASN A 57 -16.00 -12.06 9.37
N THR A 58 -15.00 -11.17 9.43
CA THR A 58 -13.57 -11.48 9.32
C THR A 58 -13.10 -12.61 10.23
N SER A 59 -13.67 -12.76 11.44
CA SER A 59 -13.24 -13.82 12.36
C SER A 59 -13.52 -15.22 11.82
N VAL A 60 -14.57 -15.40 11.02
CA VAL A 60 -14.96 -16.70 10.44
C VAL A 60 -13.91 -17.20 9.45
N CYS A 61 -13.17 -16.29 8.81
CA CYS A 61 -12.12 -16.64 7.86
C CYS A 61 -10.98 -17.44 8.53
N ASN A 62 -10.73 -17.22 9.82
CA ASN A 62 -9.68 -17.93 10.55
C ASN A 62 -9.95 -19.43 10.70
N ASP A 63 -11.19 -19.90 10.52
CA ASP A 63 -11.53 -21.32 10.68
C ASP A 63 -10.98 -22.18 9.53
N CYS A 64 -10.65 -21.58 8.38
CA CYS A 64 -10.10 -22.28 7.20
C CYS A 64 -8.86 -21.62 6.58
N HIS A 65 -8.61 -20.32 6.83
CA HIS A 65 -7.48 -19.57 6.28
C HIS A 65 -6.53 -19.10 7.39
N GLN A 66 -6.13 -20.01 8.28
CA GLN A 66 -5.32 -19.69 9.47
C GLN A 66 -3.99 -19.02 9.12
N ASP A 67 -3.32 -19.46 8.06
CA ASP A 67 -2.02 -18.92 7.66
C ASP A 67 -2.13 -17.44 7.22
N LYS A 68 -3.15 -17.13 6.42
CA LYS A 68 -3.43 -15.76 5.97
C LYS A 68 -3.92 -14.88 7.11
N TYR A 69 -4.83 -15.40 7.94
CA TYR A 69 -5.34 -14.69 9.10
C TYR A 69 -4.24 -14.37 10.12
N SER A 70 -3.33 -15.31 10.36
CA SER A 70 -2.20 -15.12 11.27
C SER A 70 -1.21 -14.07 10.76
N ALA A 71 -0.91 -14.05 9.46
CA ALA A 71 -0.09 -12.99 8.85
C ALA A 71 -0.80 -11.63 8.94
N TRP A 72 -2.06 -11.57 8.49
CA TRP A 72 -2.88 -10.37 8.48
C TRP A 72 -3.05 -9.72 9.86
N SER A 73 -3.37 -10.51 10.88
CA SER A 73 -3.62 -10.02 12.24
C SER A 73 -2.41 -9.35 12.90
N GLN A 74 -1.20 -9.68 12.43
CA GLN A 74 0.06 -9.11 12.91
C GLN A 74 0.57 -7.95 12.05
N ALA A 75 -0.04 -7.71 10.89
CA ALA A 75 0.43 -6.74 9.90
C ALA A 75 -0.29 -5.38 10.01
N ASP A 76 0.13 -4.45 9.15
CA ASP A 76 -0.45 -3.11 9.05
C ASP A 76 -1.90 -3.13 8.54
N HIS A 77 -2.29 -4.13 7.75
CA HIS A 77 -3.64 -4.26 7.20
C HIS A 77 -4.67 -4.91 8.14
N ARG A 78 -4.30 -5.27 9.37
CA ARG A 78 -5.20 -5.93 10.34
C ARG A 78 -6.49 -5.16 10.68
N THR A 79 -6.58 -3.89 10.32
CA THR A 79 -7.77 -3.04 10.52
C THR A 79 -8.70 -3.03 9.31
N VAL A 80 -8.33 -3.68 8.22
CA VAL A 80 -9.13 -3.79 6.99
C VAL A 80 -9.75 -5.18 6.94
N SER A 81 -11.09 -5.25 6.93
CA SER A 81 -11.81 -6.53 6.81
C SER A 81 -11.44 -7.25 5.52
N CYS A 82 -11.31 -8.58 5.57
CA CYS A 82 -11.02 -9.43 4.41
C CYS A 82 -11.92 -9.12 3.20
N GLU A 83 -13.21 -8.88 3.45
CA GLU A 83 -14.22 -8.64 2.41
C GLU A 83 -14.12 -7.28 1.73
N THR A 84 -13.33 -6.35 2.30
CA THR A 84 -12.98 -5.08 1.64
C THR A 84 -12.23 -5.36 0.33
N CYS A 85 -11.43 -6.42 0.32
CA CYS A 85 -10.76 -6.91 -0.89
C CYS A 85 -11.55 -8.08 -1.48
N HIS A 86 -11.77 -9.14 -0.73
CA HIS A 86 -12.32 -10.39 -1.26
C HIS A 86 -13.81 -10.36 -1.67
N ALA A 87 -14.47 -9.20 -1.53
CA ALA A 87 -15.91 -9.03 -1.70
C ALA A 87 -16.74 -9.88 -0.71
N ALA A 88 -18.05 -9.75 -0.83
CA ALA A 88 -19.03 -10.42 0.03
C ALA A 88 -18.90 -11.95 -0.09
N SER A 89 -18.54 -12.60 1.01
CA SER A 89 -18.07 -13.99 1.03
C SER A 89 -19.03 -14.96 1.73
N ASN A 90 -20.26 -14.57 2.07
CA ASN A 90 -21.19 -15.49 2.73
C ASN A 90 -21.53 -16.72 1.85
N ALA A 91 -21.64 -16.54 0.54
CA ALA A 91 -21.85 -17.65 -0.39
C ALA A 91 -20.66 -18.64 -0.44
N HIS A 92 -19.45 -18.18 -0.09
CA HIS A 92 -18.28 -19.06 0.04
C HIS A 92 -18.41 -19.99 1.25
N LEU A 93 -18.91 -19.48 2.38
CA LEU A 93 -19.16 -20.28 3.58
C LEU A 93 -20.21 -21.38 3.36
N GLU A 94 -21.16 -21.14 2.45
CA GLU A 94 -22.16 -22.12 2.04
C GLU A 94 -21.65 -23.11 0.98
N GLY A 95 -20.36 -23.06 0.63
CA GLY A 95 -19.73 -23.95 -0.35
C GLY A 95 -20.09 -23.66 -1.81
N LYS A 96 -20.68 -22.49 -2.11
CA LYS A 96 -21.27 -22.21 -3.43
C LYS A 96 -20.31 -21.53 -4.40
N LYS A 97 -19.56 -20.52 -3.95
CA LYS A 97 -18.72 -19.70 -4.86
C LYS A 97 -17.49 -19.16 -4.15
N MET A 98 -16.33 -19.29 -4.79
CA MET A 98 -15.10 -18.65 -4.32
C MET A 98 -15.20 -17.12 -4.48
N PRO A 99 -14.78 -16.33 -3.47
CA PRO A 99 -14.75 -14.89 -3.58
C PRO A 99 -13.73 -14.43 -4.63
N ALA A 100 -13.87 -13.18 -5.10
CA ALA A 100 -12.88 -12.61 -5.98
C ALA A 100 -11.55 -12.45 -5.25
N LEU A 101 -10.43 -12.67 -5.95
CA LEU A 101 -9.10 -12.34 -5.46
C LEU A 101 -8.67 -11.05 -6.17
N PRO A 102 -9.01 -9.86 -5.66
CA PRO A 102 -8.60 -8.66 -6.35
C PRO A 102 -7.11 -8.43 -6.10
N ALA A 103 -6.40 -8.24 -7.20
CA ALA A 103 -4.98 -7.94 -7.18
C ALA A 103 -4.66 -6.65 -7.96
N SER A 104 -5.69 -5.92 -8.40
CA SER A 104 -5.49 -4.78 -9.29
C SER A 104 -4.88 -3.58 -8.56
N ARG A 105 -4.00 -2.89 -9.26
CA ARG A 105 -3.41 -1.62 -8.85
C ARG A 105 -4.44 -0.59 -8.41
N GLU A 106 -5.58 -0.51 -9.09
CA GLU A 106 -6.64 0.46 -8.79
C GLU A 106 -7.29 0.20 -7.43
N LEU A 107 -7.49 -1.07 -7.06
CA LEU A 107 -8.03 -1.40 -5.75
C LEU A 107 -7.09 -0.91 -4.64
N CYS A 108 -5.80 -1.21 -4.76
CA CYS A 108 -4.80 -0.75 -3.79
C CYS A 108 -4.73 0.78 -3.76
N GLY A 109 -4.77 1.43 -4.93
CA GLY A 109 -4.72 2.88 -5.09
C GLY A 109 -5.92 3.60 -4.47
N THR A 110 -7.08 2.94 -4.35
CA THR A 110 -8.26 3.49 -3.65
C THR A 110 -7.92 3.89 -2.21
N CYS A 111 -6.97 3.20 -1.59
CA CYS A 111 -6.43 3.52 -0.27
C CYS A 111 -5.04 4.15 -0.32
N HIS A 112 -4.11 3.64 -1.11
CA HIS A 112 -2.71 4.05 -1.00
C HIS A 112 -2.31 5.18 -1.96
N ALA A 113 -3.17 5.63 -2.87
CA ALA A 113 -2.86 6.79 -3.69
C ALA A 113 -2.75 8.06 -2.83
N THR A 114 -1.78 8.90 -3.17
CA THR A 114 -1.61 10.23 -2.57
C THR A 114 -2.87 11.07 -2.74
N LEU A 115 -3.44 11.53 -1.63
CA LEU A 115 -4.59 12.43 -1.59
C LEU A 115 -4.34 13.52 -0.54
N ILE A 116 -4.59 14.78 -0.90
CA ILE A 116 -4.36 15.95 -0.02
C ILE A 116 -5.12 15.82 1.30
N SER A 117 -6.29 15.18 1.28
CA SER A 117 -7.15 15.00 2.45
C SER A 117 -6.72 13.86 3.38
N ARG A 118 -5.72 13.05 3.01
CA ARG A 118 -5.27 11.93 3.86
C ARG A 118 -4.24 12.39 4.90
N PRO A 119 -4.27 11.83 6.11
CA PRO A 119 -3.26 12.08 7.12
C PRO A 119 -1.83 11.79 6.61
N ALA A 120 -0.88 12.63 6.98
CA ALA A 120 0.52 12.49 6.56
C ALA A 120 1.18 11.18 7.04
N ASN A 121 0.67 10.60 8.13
CA ASN A 121 1.15 9.33 8.69
C ASN A 121 0.47 8.09 8.09
N PHE A 122 -0.52 8.25 7.21
CA PHE A 122 -1.10 7.14 6.46
C PHE A 122 -0.18 6.78 5.29
N PRO A 123 0.17 5.49 5.07
CA PRO A 123 1.03 5.10 3.95
C PRO A 123 0.42 5.47 2.61
N GLN A 124 1.07 6.39 1.89
CA GLN A 124 0.65 6.88 0.58
C GLN A 124 1.80 6.80 -0.42
N ILE A 125 1.45 6.56 -1.67
CA ILE A 125 2.37 6.47 -2.80
C ILE A 125 1.80 7.19 -4.02
N ASP A 126 2.71 7.72 -4.83
CA ASP A 126 2.42 8.19 -6.18
C ASP A 126 2.32 6.95 -7.09
N MET A 127 1.12 6.67 -7.59
CA MET A 127 0.80 5.46 -8.37
C MET A 127 1.58 5.39 -9.69
N ASP A 128 1.97 6.53 -10.25
CA ASP A 128 2.70 6.60 -11.52
C ASP A 128 4.21 6.38 -11.33
N LYS A 129 4.73 6.72 -10.14
CA LYS A 129 6.16 6.61 -9.84
C LYS A 129 6.52 5.32 -9.12
N HIS A 130 5.66 4.81 -8.25
CA HIS A 130 5.97 3.68 -7.40
C HIS A 130 5.74 2.34 -8.12
N GLY A 131 6.80 1.67 -8.55
CA GLY A 131 6.71 0.33 -9.17
C GLY A 131 6.17 0.33 -10.60
N GLY A 132 6.04 1.49 -11.24
CA GLY A 132 5.59 1.62 -12.63
C GLY A 132 4.16 1.11 -12.85
N GLN A 133 4.00 0.15 -13.75
CA GLN A 133 2.70 -0.43 -14.13
C GLN A 133 2.50 -1.88 -13.60
N ALA A 134 3.44 -2.42 -12.83
CA ALA A 134 3.34 -3.79 -12.31
C ALA A 134 2.24 -3.90 -11.25
N GLU A 135 1.50 -5.01 -11.14
CA GLU A 135 0.50 -5.15 -10.07
C GLU A 135 1.12 -5.05 -8.68
N CYS A 136 0.42 -4.42 -7.72
CA CYS A 136 0.97 -4.22 -6.37
C CYS A 136 1.37 -5.54 -5.71
N THR A 137 0.61 -6.60 -5.99
CA THR A 137 0.79 -7.95 -5.43
C THR A 137 2.00 -8.70 -5.95
N THR A 138 2.66 -8.22 -7.02
CA THR A 138 3.93 -8.82 -7.48
C THR A 138 5.06 -8.56 -6.51
N CYS A 139 4.91 -7.53 -5.67
CA CYS A 139 5.89 -7.11 -4.69
C CYS A 139 5.32 -7.23 -3.27
N HIS A 140 4.12 -6.72 -3.03
CA HIS A 140 3.51 -6.67 -1.70
C HIS A 140 2.57 -7.84 -1.45
N ASP A 141 2.64 -8.49 -0.29
CA ASP A 141 1.61 -9.42 0.16
C ASP A 141 0.44 -8.62 0.78
N PRO A 142 -0.80 -8.68 0.25
CA PRO A 142 -1.92 -7.95 0.83
C PRO A 142 -2.23 -8.30 2.29
N HIS A 143 -1.83 -9.49 2.75
CA HIS A 143 -1.96 -9.92 4.14
C HIS A 143 -0.77 -9.46 5.01
N ASP A 144 0.38 -9.15 4.44
CA ASP A 144 1.51 -8.52 5.13
C ASP A 144 2.33 -7.67 4.15
N PRO A 145 1.92 -6.41 3.89
CA PRO A 145 2.46 -5.64 2.78
C PRO A 145 3.96 -5.38 2.88
N ARG A 146 4.57 -5.51 4.06
CA ARG A 146 6.01 -5.27 4.25
C ARG A 146 6.83 -6.55 4.20
N LYS A 147 6.19 -7.72 4.26
CA LYS A 147 6.88 -9.00 4.24
C LYS A 147 7.65 -9.19 2.95
N GLY A 148 8.90 -9.62 3.08
CA GLY A 148 9.74 -9.91 1.92
C GLY A 148 10.16 -8.69 1.10
N MET A 149 9.86 -7.46 1.56
CA MET A 149 10.40 -6.26 0.95
C MET A 149 11.92 -6.27 1.00
N PRO A 150 12.60 -6.03 -0.12
CA PRO A 150 14.06 -6.04 -0.13
C PRO A 150 14.61 -4.88 0.69
N PRO A 151 15.83 -5.02 1.24
CA PRO A 151 16.49 -3.91 1.91
C PRO A 151 16.72 -2.77 0.92
N ARG A 152 16.70 -1.54 1.42
CA ARG A 152 17.12 -0.38 0.63
C ARG A 152 18.59 -0.48 0.22
N LEU A 153 18.95 0.18 -0.88
CA LEU A 153 20.34 0.28 -1.31
C LEU A 153 21.23 0.81 -0.16
N PRO A 154 22.25 0.05 0.28
CA PRO A 154 23.09 0.42 1.42
C PRO A 154 24.29 1.29 1.02
N HIS A 155 24.44 1.59 -0.26
CA HIS A 155 25.55 2.37 -0.82
C HIS A 155 25.05 3.35 -1.87
N SER A 156 25.90 4.30 -2.23
CA SER A 156 25.59 5.25 -3.29
C SER A 156 25.58 4.64 -4.67
N MET A 157 24.77 5.24 -5.54
CA MET A 157 24.62 4.89 -6.95
C MET A 157 25.50 5.75 -7.87
N GLU A 158 26.13 6.83 -7.36
CA GLU A 158 26.99 7.70 -8.16
C GLU A 158 28.17 6.90 -8.77
N GLY A 159 28.17 6.76 -10.10
CA GLY A 159 29.16 5.97 -10.84
C GLY A 159 28.99 4.45 -10.70
N ARG A 160 27.84 3.97 -10.21
CA ARG A 160 27.52 2.56 -9.94
C ARG A 160 26.12 2.17 -10.44
N GLU A 161 25.67 2.79 -11.53
CA GLU A 161 24.31 2.66 -12.06
C GLU A 161 24.04 1.27 -12.66
N ASN A 162 25.09 0.60 -13.17
CA ASN A 162 24.99 -0.76 -13.69
C ASN A 162 25.14 -1.81 -12.58
N CYS A 163 24.03 -2.08 -11.87
CA CYS A 163 23.98 -3.00 -10.74
C CYS A 163 24.64 -4.36 -11.03
N GLN A 164 24.44 -4.89 -12.25
CA GLN A 164 24.87 -6.24 -12.63
C GLN A 164 26.39 -6.37 -12.82
N THR A 165 27.12 -5.27 -13.00
CA THR A 165 28.59 -5.29 -13.00
C THR A 165 29.16 -5.84 -11.69
N CYS A 166 28.41 -5.68 -10.59
CA CYS A 166 28.75 -6.25 -9.29
C CYS A 166 27.75 -7.34 -8.85
N HIS A 167 26.45 -7.21 -9.07
CA HIS A 167 25.42 -8.17 -8.64
C HIS A 167 25.00 -9.13 -9.77
N ASN A 168 25.93 -9.94 -10.30
CA ASN A 168 25.65 -10.92 -11.35
C ASN A 168 25.26 -12.30 -10.76
N PRO A 169 24.07 -12.88 -11.08
CA PRO A 169 23.66 -14.19 -10.58
C PRO A 169 24.36 -15.39 -11.23
N GLY A 170 24.95 -15.21 -12.42
CA GLY A 170 25.40 -16.32 -13.29
C GLY A 170 26.88 -16.68 -13.23
N GLU A 171 27.71 -15.89 -12.55
CA GLU A 171 29.15 -16.09 -12.49
C GLU A 171 29.61 -16.07 -11.03
N PRO A 172 30.50 -16.97 -10.57
CA PRO A 172 31.19 -16.78 -9.30
C PRO A 172 32.10 -15.57 -9.44
N LEU A 173 31.61 -14.40 -9.04
CA LEU A 173 32.41 -13.19 -9.03
C LEU A 173 33.61 -13.39 -8.10
N ALA A 174 34.81 -13.07 -8.59
CA ALA A 174 36.01 -12.90 -7.78
C ALA A 174 35.88 -11.76 -6.74
N ARG A 175 34.78 -11.00 -6.78
CA ARG A 175 34.41 -9.93 -5.84
C ARG A 175 32.98 -10.18 -5.38
N ILE A 176 32.77 -10.36 -4.09
CA ILE A 176 31.49 -10.82 -3.53
C ILE A 176 30.69 -9.63 -2.97
N PRO A 177 29.82 -8.97 -3.75
CA PRO A 177 28.61 -8.42 -3.18
C PRO A 177 27.62 -9.58 -2.89
N PRO A 178 26.63 -9.38 -2.01
CA PRO A 178 25.65 -10.41 -1.74
C PRO A 178 24.98 -10.85 -3.05
N ARG A 179 24.95 -12.17 -3.29
CA ARG A 179 24.21 -12.77 -4.39
C ARG A 179 22.78 -12.27 -4.34
N VAL A 180 22.22 -11.91 -5.49
CA VAL A 180 20.80 -11.60 -5.61
C VAL A 180 20.03 -12.87 -5.23
N PRO A 181 19.30 -12.92 -4.11
CA PRO A 181 18.70 -14.16 -3.61
C PRO A 181 17.43 -14.54 -4.38
N HIS A 182 17.18 -13.89 -5.52
CA HIS A 182 15.97 -14.02 -6.32
C HIS A 182 16.31 -14.03 -7.81
N THR A 183 15.44 -14.66 -8.62
CA THR A 183 15.54 -14.64 -10.08
C THR A 183 15.42 -13.22 -10.63
N LEU A 184 16.15 -12.95 -11.71
CA LEU A 184 16.10 -11.70 -12.48
C LEU A 184 15.11 -11.78 -13.67
N GLU A 185 14.45 -12.92 -13.87
CA GLU A 185 13.51 -13.10 -14.98
C GLU A 185 12.37 -12.06 -14.90
N GLY A 186 12.23 -11.25 -15.96
CA GLY A 186 11.28 -10.14 -16.02
C GLY A 186 11.62 -8.91 -15.16
N ARG A 187 12.82 -8.84 -14.54
CA ARG A 187 13.20 -7.78 -13.60
C ARG A 187 14.50 -7.08 -14.03
N SER A 188 14.37 -6.00 -14.80
CA SER A 188 15.51 -5.19 -15.27
C SER A 188 15.77 -3.93 -14.45
N ASN A 189 14.77 -3.40 -13.73
CA ASN A 189 14.89 -2.20 -12.90
C ASN A 189 15.03 -2.54 -11.41
N CYS A 190 16.24 -2.75 -10.90
CA CYS A 190 16.48 -3.13 -9.49
C CYS A 190 15.95 -2.09 -8.49
N THR A 191 15.96 -0.81 -8.86
CA THR A 191 15.56 0.30 -7.99
C THR A 191 14.06 0.39 -7.76
N SER A 192 13.24 -0.32 -8.56
CA SER A 192 11.79 -0.39 -8.35
C SER A 192 11.45 -1.04 -7.01
N CYS A 193 12.29 -1.97 -6.54
CA CYS A 193 12.07 -2.69 -5.28
C CYS A 193 13.06 -2.24 -4.19
N HIS A 194 14.35 -2.08 -4.51
CA HIS A 194 15.36 -1.63 -3.55
C HIS A 194 15.30 -0.12 -3.23
N GLY A 195 14.44 0.63 -3.94
CA GLY A 195 14.29 2.07 -3.81
C GLY A 195 15.44 2.86 -4.45
N GLN A 196 15.20 4.15 -4.72
CA GLN A 196 16.20 5.09 -5.24
C GLN A 196 16.90 5.88 -4.13
N THR A 197 16.25 6.04 -2.98
CA THR A 197 16.84 6.69 -1.81
C THR A 197 17.71 5.70 -1.05
N GLU A 198 19.01 5.96 -1.06
CA GLU A 198 20.01 5.30 -0.23
C GLU A 198 19.53 5.28 1.22
N ALA A 199 19.70 4.14 1.91
CA ALA A 199 19.59 4.14 3.36
C ALA A 199 20.56 5.21 3.88
N LYS A 200 20.09 6.09 4.79
CA LYS A 200 20.83 7.21 5.39
C LYS A 200 22.33 6.93 5.34
N GLN A 201 23.03 7.56 4.38
CA GLN A 201 24.40 7.22 4.02
C GLN A 201 25.20 7.02 5.31
N THR A 202 25.59 5.78 5.58
CA THR A 202 26.64 5.59 6.56
C THR A 202 27.87 6.04 5.79
N ALA A 203 28.33 7.27 6.06
CA ALA A 203 29.45 7.86 5.33
C ALA A 203 30.55 6.81 5.26
N LEU A 204 30.93 6.41 4.03
CA LEU A 204 31.96 5.40 3.83
C LEU A 204 33.22 5.89 4.56
N PRO A 205 33.68 5.20 5.61
CA PRO A 205 34.84 5.66 6.35
C PRO A 205 36.06 5.62 5.43
N ARG A 206 36.77 6.75 5.33
CA ARG A 206 38.08 6.79 4.67
C ARG A 206 39.11 6.07 5.53
N ILE A 207 40.15 5.55 4.88
CA ILE A 207 41.25 4.87 5.55
C ILE A 207 42.14 5.95 6.18
N PRO A 208 42.22 6.07 7.52
CA PRO A 208 42.91 7.16 8.19
C PRO A 208 44.42 6.93 8.35
N HIS A 209 44.98 5.90 7.71
CA HIS A 209 46.36 5.49 7.84
C HIS A 209 46.96 5.13 6.48
N SER A 210 48.28 5.13 6.39
CA SER A 210 49.00 4.64 5.21
C SER A 210 48.73 3.14 4.98
N LEU A 211 48.77 2.74 3.72
CA LEU A 211 48.70 1.34 3.28
C LEU A 211 50.08 0.70 3.09
N GLU A 212 51.16 1.48 3.22
CA GLU A 212 52.53 0.99 3.09
C GLU A 212 52.82 -0.11 4.14
N GLY A 213 53.09 -1.32 3.67
CA GLY A 213 53.27 -2.51 4.53
C GLY A 213 52.00 -2.99 5.27
N ARG A 214 50.82 -2.49 4.90
CA ARG A 214 49.52 -2.80 5.53
C ARG A 214 48.43 -3.09 4.48
N ASP A 215 48.82 -3.82 3.44
CA ASP A 215 47.95 -4.23 2.35
C ASP A 215 46.86 -5.20 2.83
N ASN A 216 47.16 -6.11 3.75
CA ASN A 216 46.18 -7.07 4.30
C ASN A 216 45.25 -6.46 5.37
N CYS A 217 44.14 -5.87 4.93
CA CYS A 217 43.13 -5.22 5.78
C CYS A 217 42.55 -6.15 6.87
N LEU A 218 42.39 -7.44 6.57
CA LEU A 218 41.71 -8.41 7.44
C LEU A 218 42.50 -8.77 8.71
N LEU A 219 43.78 -8.39 8.79
CA LEU A 219 44.60 -8.57 10.00
C LEU A 219 44.06 -7.74 11.18
N CYS A 220 43.52 -6.55 10.88
CA CYS A 220 43.01 -5.62 11.89
C CYS A 220 41.49 -5.39 11.78
N HIS A 221 40.90 -5.71 10.63
CA HIS A 221 39.48 -5.53 10.33
C HIS A 221 38.81 -6.87 9.99
N ASN A 222 38.37 -7.61 11.00
CA ASN A 222 37.54 -8.80 10.86
C ASN A 222 36.53 -8.90 12.02
N THR A 223 35.63 -9.88 12.01
CA THR A 223 34.56 -10.05 13.02
C THR A 223 35.06 -10.15 14.46
N SER A 224 36.34 -10.50 14.66
CA SER A 224 36.98 -10.69 15.96
C SER A 224 38.24 -9.83 16.15
N ALA A 225 38.48 -8.85 15.28
CA ALA A 225 39.69 -8.01 15.33
C ALA A 225 39.50 -6.74 16.16
N ILE A 226 40.58 -5.95 16.26
CA ILE A 226 40.65 -4.70 17.02
C ILE A 226 39.57 -3.70 16.57
N LYS A 227 39.28 -3.62 15.27
CA LYS A 227 38.22 -2.77 14.73
C LYS A 227 37.35 -3.56 13.75
N PRO A 228 36.31 -4.25 14.25
CA PRO A 228 35.50 -5.12 13.42
C PRO A 228 34.76 -4.37 12.31
N PHE A 229 34.62 -5.00 11.15
CA PHE A 229 33.73 -4.52 10.10
C PHE A 229 32.26 -4.80 10.47
N PRO A 230 31.28 -4.10 9.87
CA PRO A 230 29.87 -4.43 10.05
C PRO A 230 29.53 -5.83 9.51
N ASN A 231 28.58 -6.54 10.13
CA ASN A 231 28.25 -7.94 9.79
C ASN A 231 27.97 -8.18 8.29
N ASN A 232 27.46 -7.19 7.55
CA ASN A 232 27.22 -7.28 6.11
C ASN A 232 28.51 -7.26 5.25
N HIS A 233 29.70 -7.13 5.85
CA HIS A 233 31.01 -7.27 5.22
C HIS A 233 31.61 -8.67 5.40
N ALA A 234 30.93 -9.57 6.12
CA ALA A 234 31.38 -10.95 6.30
C ALA A 234 31.60 -11.65 4.95
N GLY A 235 32.76 -12.31 4.81
CA GLY A 235 33.16 -13.01 3.59
C GLY A 235 33.84 -12.14 2.52
N ARG A 236 34.06 -10.84 2.77
CA ARG A 236 34.84 -9.98 1.86
C ARG A 236 36.34 -10.19 2.01
N THR A 237 37.06 -10.08 0.91
CA THR A 237 38.53 -10.16 0.85
C THR A 237 39.18 -8.79 0.91
N THR A 238 40.47 -8.77 1.22
CA THR A 238 41.32 -7.56 1.24
C THR A 238 41.20 -6.71 -0.03
N ASP A 239 41.24 -7.34 -1.21
CA ASP A 239 41.15 -6.63 -2.50
C ASP A 239 39.81 -5.91 -2.71
N THR A 240 38.76 -6.35 -1.99
CA THR A 240 37.42 -5.75 -2.09
C THR A 240 37.34 -4.45 -1.28
N CYS A 241 38.14 -4.29 -0.23
CA CYS A 241 38.07 -3.15 0.67
C CYS A 241 38.36 -1.81 -0.04
N LEU A 242 39.42 -1.78 -0.87
CA LEU A 242 39.86 -0.58 -1.59
C LEU A 242 38.93 -0.14 -2.73
N SER A 243 37.98 -0.99 -3.12
CA SER A 243 36.95 -0.63 -4.10
C SER A 243 35.94 0.40 -3.56
N CYS A 244 35.83 0.52 -2.23
CA CYS A 244 34.86 1.39 -1.56
C CYS A 244 35.49 2.30 -0.50
N HIS A 245 36.55 1.84 0.18
CA HIS A 245 37.27 2.64 1.17
C HIS A 245 38.53 3.22 0.56
N GLN A 246 38.54 4.53 0.34
CA GLN A 246 39.74 5.21 -0.16
C GLN A 246 40.57 5.77 0.99
N PRO A 247 41.91 5.85 0.83
CA PRO A 247 42.77 6.63 1.72
C PRO A 247 42.25 8.06 1.91
N ALA A 248 42.43 8.59 3.11
CA ALA A 248 42.01 9.94 3.48
C ALA A 248 42.66 11.00 2.60
#